data_AF-A0A653C2X4-F1
#
_entry.id   AF-A0A653C2X4-F1
#
_cell.length_a   1.000
_cell.length_b   1.000
_cell.length_c   1.000
_cell.angle_alpha   90.00
_cell.angle_beta   90.00
_cell.angle_gamma   90.00
#
_symmetry.space_group_name_H-M   'P 1'
#
loop_
_entity.id
_entity.type
_entity.pdbx_description
1 polymer ?
#
loop_
_entity_poly.entity_id
_entity_poly.type
_entity_poly.pdbx_seq_one_letter_code
_entity_poly.pdbx_strand_id
1 'polypeptide(L)'
;MEPKEGVALVKEGGFAYHSEVKTVYPLIAMTFDLDSICDMVEINFVTPGVDDYGKTAMALEALHIVKQTGKICTGSVILLHGSGDTGQGFLNWVKFLMGSDFGLPHINFYFPTAPVRPYTPLQGNMLQNTSKL
;
A
#
# COMPACT_ATOMS: atom_id res chain seq x y z
N MET A 1 -22.24 2.30 -4.05
CA MET A 1 -21.90 0.88 -3.79
C MET A 1 -22.19 0.63 -2.33
N GLU A 2 -23.03 -0.37 -2.05
CA GLU A 2 -23.36 -0.71 -0.67
C GLU A 2 -22.14 -1.32 0.03
N PRO A 3 -21.94 -1.10 1.35
CA PRO A 3 -20.77 -1.62 2.05
C PRO A 3 -20.58 -3.13 1.96
N LYS A 4 -21.67 -3.90 1.95
CA LYS A 4 -21.60 -5.37 1.77
C LYS A 4 -21.03 -5.75 0.40
N GLU A 5 -21.43 -5.04 -0.65
CA GLU A 5 -20.95 -5.28 -2.02
C GLU A 5 -19.46 -4.94 -2.12
N GLY A 6 -19.05 -3.80 -1.55
CA GLY A 6 -17.64 -3.38 -1.54
C GLY A 6 -16.73 -4.36 -0.82
N VAL A 7 -17.15 -4.85 0.35
CA VAL A 7 -16.39 -5.84 1.15
C VAL A 7 -16.32 -7.20 0.42
N ALA A 8 -17.38 -7.59 -0.28
CA ALA A 8 -17.37 -8.82 -1.11
C ALA A 8 -16.34 -8.72 -2.26
N LEU A 9 -16.28 -7.59 -2.96
CA LEU A 9 -15.28 -7.35 -4.01
C LEU A 9 -13.84 -7.33 -3.47
N VAL A 10 -13.64 -6.84 -2.25
CA VAL A 10 -12.33 -6.93 -1.57
C VAL A 10 -11.95 -8.40 -1.33
N LYS A 11 -12.90 -9.24 -0.90
CA LYS A 11 -12.67 -10.67 -0.67
C LYS A 11 -12.33 -11.43 -1.95
N GLU A 12 -12.95 -11.06 -3.07
CA GLU A 12 -12.63 -11.61 -4.39
C GLU A 12 -11.22 -11.20 -4.89
N GLY A 13 -10.66 -10.14 -4.30
CA GLY A 13 -9.34 -9.61 -4.64
C GLY A 13 -9.39 -8.57 -5.76
N GLY A 14 -8.31 -7.80 -5.89
CA GLY A 14 -8.16 -6.82 -6.99
C GLY A 14 -8.97 -5.53 -6.85
N PHE A 15 -9.76 -5.36 -5.79
CA PHE A 15 -10.59 -4.15 -5.56
C PHE A 15 -10.15 -3.39 -4.30
N ALA A 16 -10.20 -2.05 -4.33
CA ALA A 16 -9.94 -1.21 -3.17
C ALA A 16 -11.24 -0.49 -2.74
N TYR A 17 -11.70 -0.80 -1.53
CA TYR A 17 -12.92 -0.24 -0.94
C TYR A 17 -12.58 0.74 0.19
N HIS A 18 -13.17 1.95 0.14
CA HIS A 18 -13.05 2.96 1.18
C HIS A 18 -14.39 3.08 1.93
N SER A 19 -14.35 3.05 3.26
CA SER A 19 -15.55 3.10 4.10
C SER A 19 -15.22 3.54 5.53
N GLU A 20 -16.26 3.91 6.27
CA GLU A 20 -16.14 4.23 7.69
C GLU A 20 -15.85 2.98 8.52
N VAL A 21 -14.91 3.12 9.47
CA VAL A 21 -14.46 2.06 10.37
C VAL A 21 -15.62 1.34 11.06
N LYS A 22 -16.59 2.10 11.59
CA LYS A 22 -17.75 1.57 12.32
C LYS A 22 -18.65 0.69 11.46
N THR A 23 -18.70 0.98 10.16
CA THR A 23 -19.51 0.25 9.18
C THR A 23 -18.78 -0.99 8.68
N VAL A 24 -17.49 -0.87 8.38
CA VAL A 24 -16.74 -1.92 7.67
C VAL A 24 -16.21 -3.03 8.59
N TYR A 25 -15.84 -2.72 9.83
CA TYR A 25 -15.27 -3.72 10.75
C TYR A 25 -16.20 -4.91 11.03
N PRO A 26 -17.50 -4.70 11.34
CA PRO A 26 -18.43 -5.82 11.50
C PRO A 26 -18.58 -6.64 10.22
N LEU A 27 -18.58 -5.98 9.06
CA LEU A 27 -18.69 -6.65 7.76
C LEU A 27 -17.46 -7.51 7.46
N ILE A 28 -16.25 -7.03 7.77
CA ILE A 28 -15.01 -7.80 7.64
C ILE A 28 -15.08 -9.06 8.51
N ALA A 29 -15.44 -8.91 9.79
CA ALA A 29 -15.54 -10.04 10.73
C ALA A 29 -16.61 -11.08 10.32
N MET A 30 -17.66 -10.68 9.59
CA MET A 30 -18.67 -11.59 9.05
C MET A 30 -18.28 -12.21 7.70
N THR A 31 -17.39 -11.57 6.94
CA THR A 31 -17.12 -11.92 5.53
C THR A 31 -15.83 -12.74 5.37
N PHE A 32 -14.84 -12.49 6.21
CA PHE A 32 -13.53 -13.14 6.20
C PHE A 32 -13.42 -14.11 7.38
N ASP A 33 -12.81 -15.28 7.15
CA ASP A 33 -12.40 -16.16 8.25
C ASP A 33 -11.16 -15.61 8.96
N LEU A 34 -10.84 -16.15 10.14
CA LEU A 34 -9.73 -15.68 10.96
C LEU A 34 -8.39 -15.76 10.23
N ASP A 35 -8.17 -16.81 9.44
CA ASP A 35 -6.95 -17.01 8.67
C ASP A 35 -6.82 -15.93 7.59
N SER A 36 -7.90 -15.65 6.85
CA SER A 36 -7.96 -14.57 5.87
C SER A 36 -7.80 -13.18 6.49
N ILE A 37 -8.26 -12.98 7.73
CA ILE A 37 -8.05 -11.72 8.46
C ILE A 37 -6.58 -11.55 8.83
N CYS A 38 -5.92 -12.62 9.26
CA CYS A 38 -4.48 -12.61 9.55
C CYS A 38 -3.66 -12.32 8.29
N ASP A 39 -4.03 -12.88 7.14
CA ASP A 39 -3.35 -12.65 5.86
C ASP A 39 -3.53 -11.22 5.33
N MET A 40 -4.61 -10.52 5.68
CA MET A 40 -4.81 -9.10 5.31
C MET A 40 -3.79 -8.15 5.96
N VAL A 41 -2.99 -8.63 6.91
CA VAL A 41 -2.01 -7.82 7.66
C VAL A 41 -0.59 -7.94 7.08
N GLU A 42 -0.36 -8.88 6.16
CA GLU A 42 0.97 -9.14 5.62
C GLU A 42 1.17 -8.48 4.25
N ILE A 43 2.11 -7.54 4.18
CA ILE A 43 2.58 -6.94 2.93
C ILE A 43 3.93 -7.56 2.60
N ASN A 44 3.99 -8.38 1.57
CA ASN A 44 5.24 -8.95 1.07
C ASN A 44 6.04 -7.89 0.30
N PHE A 45 7.01 -7.25 0.97
CA PHE A 45 7.84 -6.19 0.42
C PHE A 45 8.99 -6.68 -0.47
N VAL A 46 9.29 -7.98 -0.45
CA VAL A 46 10.50 -8.54 -1.05
C VAL A 46 10.11 -9.67 -1.98
N THR A 47 10.20 -9.39 -3.28
CA THR A 47 9.90 -10.23 -4.45
C THR A 47 8.43 -10.32 -4.89
N PRO A 48 8.15 -10.31 -6.21
CA PRO A 48 6.89 -10.83 -6.76
C PRO A 48 6.91 -12.34 -6.57
N GLY A 49 6.73 -12.76 -5.32
CA GLY A 49 6.57 -14.14 -4.91
C GLY A 49 5.09 -14.39 -4.73
N VAL A 50 4.62 -15.49 -5.30
CA VAL A 50 3.33 -16.09 -4.99
C VAL A 50 3.17 -16.13 -3.46
N ASP A 51 2.02 -15.74 -2.93
CA ASP A 51 1.78 -15.86 -1.48
C ASP A 51 1.81 -17.34 -1.07
N ASP A 52 1.86 -17.60 0.25
CA ASP A 52 1.90 -18.95 0.83
C ASP A 52 0.71 -19.84 0.42
N TYR A 53 -0.30 -19.26 -0.24
CA TYR A 53 -1.50 -19.92 -0.76
C TYR A 53 -1.53 -20.09 -2.28
N GLY A 54 -0.44 -19.81 -2.99
CA GLY A 54 -0.39 -20.02 -4.44
C GLY A 54 -1.09 -18.91 -5.25
N LYS A 55 -1.56 -17.83 -4.61
CA LYS A 55 -2.17 -16.67 -5.28
C LYS A 55 -1.09 -15.63 -5.56
N THR A 56 -1.34 -14.80 -6.58
CA THR A 56 -0.47 -13.66 -6.85
C THR A 56 -0.53 -12.72 -5.65
N ALA A 57 0.50 -12.73 -4.80
CA ALA A 57 0.61 -11.78 -3.71
C ALA A 57 0.47 -10.36 -4.28
N MET A 58 0.08 -9.41 -3.44
CA MET A 58 0.04 -8.01 -3.83
C MET A 58 1.45 -7.53 -4.17
N ALA A 59 1.86 -7.71 -5.42
CA ALA A 59 3.11 -7.21 -5.94
C ALA A 59 3.00 -5.69 -5.95
N LEU A 60 3.69 -5.06 -5.00
CA LEU A 60 4.00 -3.65 -5.08
C LEU A 60 4.69 -3.39 -6.41
N GLU A 61 4.41 -2.25 -7.03
CA GLU A 61 5.01 -1.90 -8.32
C GLU A 61 6.47 -1.46 -8.12
N ALA A 62 6.70 -0.15 -8.08
CA ALA A 62 8.03 0.42 -7.85
C ALA A 62 8.26 0.65 -6.36
N LEU A 63 9.40 0.18 -5.86
CA LEU A 63 9.90 0.46 -4.51
C LEU A 63 11.07 1.43 -4.60
N HIS A 64 10.88 2.66 -4.10
CA HIS A 64 11.97 3.63 -3.98
C HIS A 64 12.59 3.54 -2.58
N ILE A 65 13.92 3.56 -2.52
CA ILE A 65 14.66 3.38 -1.28
C ILE A 65 15.62 4.56 -1.11
N VAL A 66 15.54 5.25 0.02
CA VAL A 66 16.60 6.16 0.48
C VAL A 66 17.43 5.38 1.50
N LYS A 67 18.64 5.00 1.08
CA LYS A 67 19.56 4.25 1.95
C LYS A 67 20.14 5.15 3.02
N GLN A 68 20.43 4.55 4.17
CA GLN A 68 21.14 5.22 5.24
C GLN A 68 22.52 5.72 4.75
N THR A 69 22.93 6.91 5.19
CA THR A 69 24.19 7.54 4.72
C THR A 69 25.42 7.03 5.46
N GLY A 70 25.23 6.47 6.67
CA GLY A 70 26.26 5.85 7.48
C GLY A 70 26.52 4.38 7.12
N LYS A 71 27.50 3.78 7.78
CA LYS A 71 27.90 2.38 7.55
C LYS A 71 27.01 1.34 8.24
N ILE A 72 26.29 1.74 9.29
CA ILE A 72 25.49 0.84 10.11
C ILE A 72 24.02 1.24 9.98
N CYS A 73 23.20 0.30 9.53
CA CYS A 73 21.75 0.43 9.51
C CYS A 73 21.18 -0.14 10.81
N THR A 74 20.48 0.68 11.59
CA THR A 74 19.84 0.26 12.85
C THR A 74 18.33 0.21 12.75
N GLY A 75 17.73 0.65 11.65
CA GLY A 75 16.28 0.59 11.48
C GLY A 75 15.80 0.94 10.07
N SER A 76 14.49 0.81 9.89
CA SER A 76 13.79 1.08 8.64
C SER A 76 12.49 1.80 8.90
N VAL A 77 12.10 2.69 7.99
CA VAL A 77 10.80 3.37 8.00
C VAL A 77 10.14 3.15 6.64
N ILE A 78 8.87 2.75 6.65
CA ILE A 78 8.07 2.55 5.45
C ILE A 78 7.04 3.68 5.37
N LEU A 79 7.00 4.38 4.25
CA LEU A 79 6.18 5.55 4.01
C LEU A 79 5.18 5.25 2.88
N LEU A 80 3.92 5.02 3.27
CA LEU A 80 2.85 4.70 2.33
C LEU A 80 2.21 6.00 1.82
N HIS A 81 2.13 6.16 0.51
CA HIS A 81 1.55 7.35 -0.12
C HIS A 81 0.02 7.35 -0.05
N GLY A 82 -0.58 8.53 -0.25
CA GLY A 82 -2.04 8.69 -0.32
C GLY A 82 -2.63 8.17 -1.63
N SER A 83 -3.96 8.14 -1.72
CA SER A 83 -4.69 7.73 -2.91
C SER A 83 -4.32 8.58 -4.14
N GLY A 84 -3.99 7.93 -5.26
CA GLY A 84 -3.70 8.61 -6.55
C GLY A 84 -2.25 9.03 -6.75
N ASP A 85 -1.36 8.79 -5.79
CA ASP A 85 0.08 9.08 -5.88
C ASP A 85 0.92 7.81 -6.17
N THR A 86 2.24 7.94 -6.21
CA THR A 86 3.25 6.88 -6.30
C THR A 86 4.25 6.98 -5.15
N GLY A 87 5.04 5.93 -4.91
CA GLY A 87 6.18 6.02 -4.01
C GLY A 87 7.19 7.11 -4.40
N GLN A 88 7.40 7.32 -5.70
CA GLN A 88 8.29 8.38 -6.22
C GLN A 88 7.72 9.79 -5.99
N GLY A 89 6.43 9.98 -6.25
CA GLY A 89 5.75 11.27 -6.05
C GLY A 89 5.79 11.68 -4.58
N PHE A 90 5.53 10.72 -3.68
CA PHE A 90 5.63 10.97 -2.26
C PHE A 90 7.06 11.25 -1.79
N LEU A 91 8.05 10.50 -2.31
CA LEU A 91 9.47 10.79 -2.06
C LEU A 91 9.86 12.20 -2.52
N ASN A 92 9.38 12.64 -3.69
CA ASN A 92 9.65 13.99 -4.20
C ASN A 92 9.04 15.05 -3.28
N TRP A 93 7.81 14.84 -2.80
CA TRP A 93 7.16 15.73 -1.86
C TRP A 93 7.91 15.81 -0.52
N VAL A 94 8.37 14.67 0.00
CA VAL A 94 9.20 14.62 1.21
C VAL A 94 10.51 15.39 1.01
N LYS A 95 11.22 15.19 -0.10
CA LYS A 95 12.44 15.94 -0.42
C LYS A 95 12.20 17.44 -0.60
N PHE A 96 11.06 17.83 -1.16
CA PHE A 96 10.68 19.23 -1.28
C PHE A 96 10.52 19.89 0.10
N LEU A 97 9.91 19.19 1.06
CA LEU A 97 9.69 19.71 2.42
C LEU A 97 10.90 19.60 3.34
N MET A 98 11.68 18.51 3.24
CA MET A 98 12.75 18.18 4.17
C MET A 98 14.16 18.50 3.66
N GLY A 99 14.30 18.84 2.37
CA GLY A 99 15.59 19.03 1.72
C GLY A 99 15.92 17.92 0.72
N SER A 100 16.64 18.28 -0.35
CA SER A 100 16.99 17.37 -1.44
C SER A 100 17.92 16.22 -1.02
N ASP A 101 18.64 16.42 0.09
CA ASP A 101 19.56 15.50 0.76
C ASP A 101 18.88 14.65 1.86
N PHE A 102 17.55 14.61 1.89
CA PHE A 102 16.77 13.78 2.80
C PHE A 102 17.36 12.36 2.94
N GLY A 103 17.72 12.01 4.18
CA GLY A 103 18.31 10.73 4.56
C GLY A 103 18.82 10.81 6.00
N LEU A 104 18.96 9.65 6.65
CA LEU A 104 19.51 9.56 8.02
C LEU A 104 20.73 8.63 8.04
N PRO A 105 21.67 8.79 9.01
CA PRO A 105 22.86 7.96 9.07
C PRO A 105 22.60 6.47 9.30
N HIS A 106 21.48 6.11 9.92
CA HIS A 106 21.23 4.76 10.43
C HIS A 106 19.85 4.19 10.06
N ILE A 107 19.04 4.89 9.26
CA ILE A 107 17.69 4.46 8.89
C ILE A 107 17.57 4.36 7.37
N ASN A 108 17.00 3.24 6.90
CA ASN A 108 16.53 3.11 5.52
C ASN A 108 15.08 3.59 5.41
N PHE A 109 14.77 4.39 4.41
CA PHE A 109 13.39 4.75 4.08
C PHE A 109 12.93 4.02 2.83
N TYR A 110 11.70 3.51 2.88
CA TYR A 110 11.08 2.74 1.80
C TYR A 110 9.78 3.42 1.40
N PHE A 111 9.65 3.69 0.10
CA PHE A 111 8.50 4.35 -0.51
C PHE A 111 7.91 3.39 -1.57
N PRO A 112 7.10 2.43 -1.16
CA PRO A 112 6.45 1.48 -2.07
C PRO A 112 5.34 2.17 -2.87
N THR A 113 5.08 1.68 -4.08
CA THR A 113 3.93 2.08 -4.90
C THR A 113 2.88 0.98 -4.86
N ALA A 114 1.66 1.32 -4.42
CA ALA A 114 0.55 0.37 -4.40
C ALA A 114 0.17 -0.03 -5.83
N PRO A 115 -0.21 -1.29 -6.08
CA PRO A 115 -0.66 -1.72 -7.40
C PRO A 115 -1.94 -1.00 -7.78
N VAL A 116 -2.06 -0.72 -9.07
CA VAL A 116 -3.23 -0.06 -9.64
C VAL A 116 -4.48 -0.95 -9.52
N ARG A 117 -5.56 -0.39 -8.98
CA ARG A 117 -6.84 -1.09 -8.80
C ARG A 117 -8.06 -0.18 -8.95
N PRO A 118 -9.22 -0.75 -9.29
CA PRO A 118 -10.52 -0.09 -9.12
C PRO A 118 -10.71 0.44 -7.70
N TYR A 119 -11.14 1.69 -7.58
CA TYR A 119 -11.32 2.38 -6.30
C TYR A 119 -12.74 2.92 -6.13
N THR A 120 -13.37 2.59 -5.00
CA THR A 120 -14.81 2.87 -4.82
C THR A 120 -15.20 4.34 -4.80
N PRO A 121 -14.46 5.24 -4.13
CA PRO A 121 -14.74 6.68 -4.22
C PRO A 121 -14.70 7.24 -5.65
N LEU A 122 -14.04 6.54 -6.58
CA LEU A 122 -14.03 6.89 -8.00
C LEU A 122 -15.04 6.07 -8.81
N GLN A 123 -16.15 5.63 -8.20
CA GLN A 123 -17.19 4.79 -8.80
C GLN A 123 -16.65 3.46 -9.37
N GLY A 124 -15.56 2.93 -8.80
CA GLY A 124 -14.91 1.72 -9.30
C GLY A 124 -14.00 1.94 -10.51
N ASN A 125 -13.75 3.19 -10.91
CA ASN A 125 -12.68 3.49 -11.88
C ASN A 125 -11.30 3.27 -11.25
N MET A 126 -10.29 3.08 -12.10
CA MET A 126 -8.91 2.87 -11.67
C MET A 126 -8.35 4.14 -11.02
N LEU A 127 -7.71 4.01 -9.85
CA LEU A 127 -6.67 4.97 -9.45
C LEU A 127 -5.33 4.50 -10.03
N GLN A 128 -4.69 5.33 -10.85
CA GLN A 128 -3.25 5.21 -11.14
C GLN A 128 -2.54 6.52 -10.82
N ASN A 129 -1.44 6.41 -10.06
CA ASN A 129 -0.10 6.90 -10.41
C ASN A 129 -0.05 8.06 -11.42
N THR A 130 -0.55 9.25 -11.07
CA THR A 130 -0.34 10.42 -11.94
C THR A 130 1.08 10.94 -11.75
N SER A 131 2.04 10.39 -12.49
CA SER A 131 3.26 11.13 -12.83
C SER A 131 2.92 12.19 -13.89
N LYS A 132 2.09 13.17 -13.52
CA LYS A 132 1.88 14.40 -14.29
C LYS A 132 1.51 15.52 -13.33
N LEU A 133 2.53 16.16 -12.77
CA LEU A 133 2.83 17.57 -13.02
C LEU A 133 4.36 17.74 -12.98
#